data_AF-H9WRD0-F1
#
_entry.id   AF-H9WRD0-F1
#
_cell.length_a   1.000
_cell.length_b   1.000
_cell.length_c   1.000
_cell.angle_alpha   90.00
_cell.angle_beta   90.00
_cell.angle_gamma   90.00
#
_symmetry.space_group_name_H-M   'P 1'
#
loop_
_entity.id
_entity.type
_entity.pdbx_description
1 polymer ?
#
loop_
_entity_poly.entity_id
_entity_poly.type
_entity_poly.pdbx_seq_one_letter_code
_entity_poly.pdbx_strand_id
1 'polypeptide(L)' 'RQLQTGQISELFDPALLELDPESSEWEEFLLAVKVALLCTVLDPLDRPSMAEVVLLLEGCRVGPDMPSSDPASQTSPV' A
#
# COMPACT_ATOMS: atom_id res chain seq x y z
N ARG A 1 19.48 -11.84 -7.48
CA ARG A 1 19.80 -10.62 -8.27
C ARG A 1 19.90 -9.46 -7.29
N GLN A 2 20.92 -8.62 -7.39
CA GLN A 2 21.03 -7.39 -6.60
C GLN A 2 20.57 -6.22 -7.48
N LEU A 3 20.07 -5.14 -6.86
CA LEU A 3 19.76 -3.89 -7.56
C LEU A 3 21.08 -3.28 -8.07
N GLN A 4 21.12 -2.92 -9.34
CA GLN A 4 22.29 -2.37 -10.02
C GLN A 4 22.55 -0.93 -9.58
N THR A 5 21.49 -0.12 -9.47
CA THR A 5 21.59 1.30 -9.06
C THR A 5 20.89 1.60 -7.73
N GLY A 6 20.20 0.61 -7.15
CA GLY A 6 19.44 0.79 -5.91
C GLY A 6 18.13 1.54 -6.10
N GLN A 7 17.68 1.74 -7.34
CA GLN A 7 16.40 2.38 -7.64
C GLN A 7 15.23 1.41 -7.47
N ILE A 8 14.10 1.95 -6.99
CA ILE A 8 12.88 1.18 -6.76
C ILE A 8 12.31 0.62 -8.07
N SER A 9 12.47 1.35 -9.19
CA SER A 9 12.02 0.89 -10.52
C SER A 9 12.65 -0.44 -10.95
N GLU A 10 13.85 -0.77 -10.48
CA GLU A 10 14.49 -2.06 -10.79
C GLU A 10 13.84 -3.27 -10.08
N LEU A 11 12.97 -3.02 -9.10
CA LEU A 11 12.24 -4.08 -8.39
C LEU A 11 11.05 -4.60 -9.19
N PHE A 12 10.54 -3.81 -10.13
CA PHE A 12 9.31 -4.09 -10.85
C PHE A 12 9.59 -4.52 -12.28
N ASP A 13 8.68 -5.32 -12.85
CA ASP A 13 8.70 -5.60 -14.28
C ASP A 13 8.52 -4.27 -15.04
N PRO A 14 9.34 -3.98 -16.07
CA PRO A 14 9.22 -2.75 -16.87
C PRO A 14 7.80 -2.51 -17.40
N ALA A 15 7.06 -3.56 -17.76
CA ALA A 15 5.70 -3.43 -18.27
C ALA A 15 4.72 -2.82 -17.25
N LEU A 16 4.96 -3.01 -15.95
CA LEU A 16 4.16 -2.41 -14.88
C LEU A 16 4.46 -0.91 -14.68
N LEU A 17 5.64 -0.46 -15.07
CA LEU A 17 6.05 0.94 -14.97
C LEU A 17 5.56 1.79 -16.16
N GLU A 18 5.16 1.13 -17.25
CA GLU A 18 4.61 1.75 -18.46
C GLU A 18 3.08 1.89 -18.41
N LEU A 19 2.44 1.45 -17.32
CA LEU A 19 1.00 1.62 -17.11
C LEU A 19 0.62 3.11 -17.07
N ASP A 20 -0.54 3.43 -17.65
CA ASP A 20 -1.12 4.78 -17.58
C ASP A 20 -1.51 5.11 -16.13
N PRO A 21 -0.97 6.18 -15.52
CA PRO A 21 -1.29 6.55 -14.15
C PRO A 21 -2.78 6.84 -13.86
N GLU A 22 -3.60 7.07 -14.89
CA GLU A 22 -5.04 7.28 -14.76
C GLU A 22 -5.86 6.00 -14.99
N SER A 23 -5.21 4.85 -15.25
CA SER A 23 -5.87 3.56 -15.49
C SER A 23 -6.20 2.78 -14.21
N SER A 24 -7.18 1.88 -14.31
CA SER A 24 -7.52 0.93 -13.25
C SER A 24 -6.36 -0.03 -12.93
N GLU A 25 -5.60 -0.42 -13.93
CA GLU A 25 -4.46 -1.33 -13.82
C GLU A 25 -3.34 -0.71 -12.98
N TRP A 26 -3.15 0.62 -13.09
CA TRP A 26 -2.23 1.35 -12.24
C TRP A 26 -2.69 1.38 -10.78
N GLU A 27 -3.99 1.54 -10.54
CA GLU A 27 -4.56 1.47 -9.18
C GLU A 27 -4.38 0.08 -8.56
N GLU A 28 -4.63 -0.99 -9.34
CA GLU A 28 -4.41 -2.38 -8.93
C GLU A 28 -2.93 -2.67 -8.65
N PHE A 29 -2.03 -2.18 -9.50
CA PHE A 29 -0.59 -2.26 -9.28
C PHE A 29 -0.18 -1.60 -7.96
N LEU A 30 -0.63 -0.37 -7.71
CA LEU A 30 -0.32 0.34 -6.47
C LEU A 30 -0.93 -0.33 -5.24
N LEU A 31 -2.13 -0.92 -5.36
CA LEU A 31 -2.74 -1.72 -4.30
C LEU A 31 -1.89 -2.94 -3.98
N ALA A 32 -1.45 -3.70 -4.99
CA ALA A 32 -0.59 -4.87 -4.80
C ALA A 32 0.73 -4.49 -4.11
N VAL A 33 1.35 -3.36 -4.48
CA VAL A 33 2.55 -2.83 -3.82
C VAL A 33 2.28 -2.54 -2.33
N LYS A 34 1.19 -1.85 -2.01
CA LYS A 34 0.81 -1.54 -0.62
C LYS A 34 0.59 -2.81 0.20
N VAL A 35 -0.12 -3.79 -0.35
CA VAL A 35 -0.35 -5.09 0.31
C VAL A 35 0.95 -5.84 0.53
N ALA A 36 1.86 -5.87 -0.47
CA ALA A 36 3.16 -6.51 -0.32
C ALA A 36 4.01 -5.88 0.79
N LEU A 37 3.96 -4.56 0.95
CA LEU A 37 4.65 -3.85 2.04
C LEU A 37 4.06 -4.23 3.40
N LEU A 38 2.73 -4.30 3.55
CA LEU A 38 2.08 -4.76 4.78
C LEU A 38 2.48 -6.19 5.15
N CYS A 39 2.56 -7.10 4.17
CA CYS A 39 2.98 -8.48 4.38
C CYS A 39 4.45 -8.63 4.80
N THR A 40 5.28 -7.59 4.63
CA THR A 40 6.73 -7.62 4.88
C THR A 40 7.17 -6.74 6.05
N VAL A 41 6.22 -6.24 6.85
CA VAL A 41 6.52 -5.49 8.08
C VAL A 41 7.40 -6.32 9.02
N LEU A 42 8.32 -5.63 9.71
CA LEU A 42 9.34 -6.25 10.57
C LEU A 42 8.72 -7.11 11.66
N ASP A 43 7.75 -6.56 12.40
CA ASP A 43 7.02 -7.30 13.43
C ASP A 43 6.02 -8.26 12.76
N PRO A 44 6.14 -9.58 12.99
CA PRO A 44 5.17 -10.55 12.49
C PRO A 44 3.74 -10.32 12.97
N LEU A 45 3.55 -9.68 14.14
CA LEU A 45 2.22 -9.40 14.70
C LEU A 45 1.50 -8.26 13.96
N ASP A 46 2.24 -7.40 13.27
CA ASP A 46 1.69 -6.30 12.47
C ASP A 46 1.33 -6.73 11.03
N ARG A 47 1.67 -7.97 10.64
CA ARG A 47 1.37 -8.49 9.31
C ARG A 47 -0.10 -8.92 9.21
N PRO A 48 -0.76 -8.69 8.07
CA PRO A 48 -2.13 -9.13 7.87
C PRO A 48 -2.23 -10.66 7.83
N SER A 49 -3.36 -11.18 8.28
CA SER A 49 -3.76 -12.57 8.01
C SER A 49 -4.04 -12.77 6.52
N MET A 50 -3.95 -14.01 6.05
CA MET A 50 -4.24 -14.30 4.63
C MET A 50 -5.69 -13.97 4.24
N ALA A 51 -6.64 -14.00 5.17
CA ALA A 51 -8.01 -13.57 4.91
C ALA A 51 -8.09 -12.06 4.67
N GLU A 52 -7.37 -11.26 5.47
CA GLU A 52 -7.27 -9.81 5.27
C GLU A 52 -6.54 -9.48 3.96
N VAL A 53 -5.48 -10.23 3.60
CA VAL A 53 -4.79 -10.08 2.31
C VAL A 53 -5.75 -10.30 1.13
N VAL A 54 -6.56 -11.35 1.16
CA VAL A 54 -7.55 -11.63 0.10
C VAL A 54 -8.57 -10.50 0.02
N LEU A 55 -9.11 -10.05 1.15
CA LEU A 55 -10.05 -8.92 1.20
C LEU A 55 -9.47 -7.63 0.62
N LEU A 56 -8.21 -7.32 0.95
CA LEU A 56 -7.50 -6.16 0.43
C LEU A 56 -7.30 -6.25 -1.09
N LEU A 57 -6.94 -7.42 -1.61
CA LEU A 57 -6.72 -7.64 -3.05
C LEU A 57 -8.01 -7.69 -3.86
N GLU A 58 -9.11 -8.16 -3.28
CA GLU A 58 -10.44 -8.16 -3.90
C GLU A 58 -11.04 -6.74 -4.00
N GLY A 59 -10.38 -5.72 -3.44
CA GLY A 59 -10.89 -4.35 -3.43
C GLY A 59 -12.15 -4.20 -2.57
N CYS A 60 -12.46 -5.19 -1.73
CA CYS A 60 -13.48 -5.07 -0.72
C CYS A 60 -13.02 -3.96 0.23
N ARG A 61 -13.72 -2.83 0.25
CA ARG A 61 -13.51 -1.75 1.22
C ARG A 61 -13.78 -2.29 2.63
N VAL A 62 -12.82 -3.01 3.20
CA VAL A 62 -12.68 -3.11 4.65
C VAL A 62 -12.11 -1.75 5.03
N GLY A 63 -13.00 -0.78 5.18
CA GLY A 63 -12.61 0.49 5.77
C GLY A 63 -11.97 0.16 7.11
N PRO A 64 -10.70 0.50 7.33
CA PRO A 64 -10.27 0.67 8.70
C PRO A 64 -11.06 1.88 9.19
N ASP A 65 -11.52 1.84 10.44
CA ASP A 65 -11.38 3.01 11.29
C ASP A 65 -9.92 3.47 11.22
N MET A 66 -9.53 4.12 10.12
CA MET A 66 -8.28 4.84 10.03
C MET A 66 -8.56 6.06 10.90
N PRO A 67 -7.91 6.21 12.07
CA PRO A 67 -8.00 7.48 12.76
C PRO A 67 -7.51 8.52 11.76
N SER A 68 -8.45 9.31 11.26
CA SER A 68 -8.16 10.50 10.48
C SER A 68 -7.21 11.31 11.34
N SER A 69 -5.94 11.34 10.94
CA SER A 69 -4.99 12.31 11.48
C SER A 69 -5.41 13.67 10.95
N ASP A 70 -6.49 14.24 11.49
CA ASP A 70 -6.82 15.64 11.35
C ASP A 70 -5.82 16.45 12.21
N PRO A 71 -4.91 17.25 11.62
CA PRO A 71 -3.99 18.07 12.41
C PRO A 71 -4.63 19.38 12.87
N ALA A 72 -5.94 19.57 12.70
CA ALA A 72 -6.58 20.87 12.84
C ALA A 72 -7.81 20.83 13.74
N SER A 73 -7.62 20.63 15.05
CA SER A 73 -8.51 21.15 16.10
C SER A 73 -7.83 21.19 17.48
N GLN A 74 -6.57 21.60 17.52
CA GLN A 74 -6.03 22.20 18.74
C GLN A 74 -6.56 23.63 18.85
N THR A 75 -7.76 23.84 19.40
CA THR A 75 -8.09 25.08 20.13
C THR A 75 -9.04 24.78 21.29
N SER A 76 -8.47 24.54 22.46
CA SER A 76 -8.96 25.12 23.72
C SER A 76 -7.80 25.94 24.26
N PRO A 77 -7.98 27.05 25.03
CA PRO A 77 -9.13 27.37 25.89
C PRO A 77 -9.56 28.86 25.88
N VAL A 78 -10.76 29.17 26.42
CA VAL A 78 -11.01 30.05 27.59
C VAL A 78 -12.35 29.62 28.20
#